data_AF-A0A3B8IKC0-F1
#
_entry.id   AF-A0A3B8IKC0-F1
#
_cell.length_a   1.000
_cell.length_b   1.000
_cell.length_c   1.000
_cell.angle_alpha   90.00
_cell.angle_beta   90.00
_cell.angle_gamma   90.00
#
_symmetry.space_group_name_H-M   'P 1'
#
loop_
_entity.id
_entity.type
_entity.pdbx_description
1 polymer ?
#
loop_
_entity_poly.entity_id
_entity_poly.type
_entity_poly.pdbx_seq_one_letter_code
_entity_poly.pdbx_strand_id
1 'polypeptide(L)'
;MATYFGYIIVGAVALILIYIAFQRDKSSSLSEQAPNFDMEYQEKVHPQTFLDDHLNYQLYELGEKRSVSHVMEKQEGDTRIQVFDYHYEEKKRYLMDGGKGEATGHFRQAVCRIVDPKMDLPDFLMRPEDLLENIWSFLDRTDIDFSQYPRFSKLYHLSGPEEAHIRRFFNDQLLYFLEDHPGWYLEGLAGEFILV
;
A
#
# COMPACT_ATOMS: atom_id res chain seq x y z
N MET A 1 12.93 -16.09 -9.27
CA MET A 1 12.63 -14.65 -9.14
C MET A 1 11.12 -14.41 -9.07
N ALA A 2 10.32 -14.67 -10.12
CA ALA A 2 8.86 -14.41 -10.10
C ALA A 2 8.06 -15.13 -8.98
N THR A 3 8.35 -16.40 -8.69
CA THR A 3 7.66 -17.17 -7.63
C THR A 3 7.94 -16.61 -6.22
N TYR A 4 9.16 -16.10 -6.01
CA TYR A 4 9.58 -15.54 -4.72
C TYR A 4 8.76 -14.29 -4.36
N PHE A 5 8.43 -13.48 -5.36
CA PHE A 5 7.66 -12.26 -5.16
C PHE A 5 6.18 -12.52 -4.83
N GLY A 6 5.56 -13.53 -5.47
CA GLY A 6 4.19 -13.94 -5.11
C GLY A 6 4.08 -14.30 -3.63
N TYR A 7 5.08 -15.00 -3.08
CA TYR A 7 5.13 -15.30 -1.64
C TYR A 7 5.33 -14.05 -0.77
N ILE A 8 6.12 -13.07 -1.24
CA ILE A 8 6.30 -11.79 -0.54
C ILE A 8 4.96 -11.04 -0.44
N ILE A 9 4.19 -10.92 -1.53
CA ILE A 9 2.87 -10.26 -1.49
C ILE A 9 1.90 -10.99 -0.58
N VAL A 10 1.82 -12.32 -0.67
CA VAL A 10 0.97 -13.12 0.22
C VAL A 10 1.38 -12.92 1.68
N GLY A 11 2.69 -12.90 1.97
CA GLY A 11 3.24 -12.62 3.29
C GLY A 11 2.90 -11.21 3.78
N ALA A 12 3.03 -10.20 2.92
CA ALA A 12 2.69 -8.81 3.23
C ALA A 12 1.19 -8.65 3.53
N VAL A 13 0.31 -9.26 2.72
CA VAL A 13 -1.14 -9.29 2.97
C VAL A 13 -1.45 -9.99 4.30
N ALA A 14 -0.87 -11.16 4.54
CA ALA A 14 -1.07 -11.87 5.80
C ALA A 14 -0.63 -11.02 7.00
N LEU A 15 0.52 -10.34 6.88
CA LEU A 15 1.05 -9.46 7.93
C LEU A 15 0.12 -8.26 8.19
N ILE A 16 -0.41 -7.60 7.15
CA ILE A 16 -1.41 -6.53 7.31
C ILE A 16 -2.67 -7.07 8.00
N LEU A 17 -3.19 -8.22 7.57
CA LEU A 17 -4.41 -8.79 8.16
C LEU A 17 -4.22 -9.16 9.63
N ILE A 18 -3.07 -9.74 9.98
CA ILE A 18 -2.68 -10.04 11.37
C ILE A 18 -2.56 -8.75 12.18
N TYR A 19 -1.87 -7.74 11.63
CA TYR A 19 -1.72 -6.42 12.25
C TYR A 19 -3.08 -5.76 12.52
N ILE A 20 -3.99 -5.77 11.54
CA ILE A 20 -5.36 -5.26 11.68
C ILE A 20 -6.13 -6.06 12.75
N ALA A 21 -5.96 -7.38 12.80
CA ALA A 21 -6.61 -8.23 13.79
C ALA A 21 -6.15 -7.86 15.21
N PHE A 22 -4.85 -7.63 15.43
CA PHE A 22 -4.33 -7.18 16.72
C PHE A 22 -4.81 -5.78 17.10
N GLN A 23 -4.87 -4.85 16.15
CA GLN A 23 -5.41 -3.50 16.41
C GLN A 23 -6.90 -3.52 16.82
N ARG A 24 -7.67 -4.50 16.33
CA ARG A 24 -9.08 -4.68 16.71
C ARG A 24 -9.24 -5.37 18.06
N ASP A 25 -8.27 -6.18 18.46
CA ASP A 25 -8.27 -6.83 19.76
C ASP A 25 -7.90 -5.82 20.85
N LYS A 26 -8.92 -5.34 21.57
CA LYS A 26 -8.74 -4.40 22.68
C LYS A 26 -7.99 -4.98 23.88
N SER A 27 -7.76 -6.30 23.93
CA SER A 27 -7.06 -6.97 25.02
C SER A 27 -5.56 -7.15 24.78
N SER A 28 -5.09 -6.88 23.56
CA SER A 28 -3.70 -7.04 23.15
C SER A 28 -3.16 -5.73 22.57
N SER A 29 -1.93 -5.33 22.91
CA SER A 29 -1.27 -4.20 22.26
C SER A 29 -0.30 -4.66 21.15
N LEU A 30 -0.13 -3.85 20.10
CA LEU A 30 0.88 -4.12 19.07
C LEU A 30 2.30 -4.22 19.65
N SER A 31 2.61 -3.46 20.70
CA SER A 31 3.88 -3.55 21.43
C SER A 31 4.13 -4.92 22.06
N GLU A 32 3.08 -5.62 22.51
CA GLU A 32 3.20 -6.96 23.08
C GLU A 32 3.29 -8.04 22.01
N GLN A 33 2.73 -7.81 20.82
CA GLN A 33 2.72 -8.77 19.73
C GLN A 33 3.96 -8.69 18.85
N ALA A 34 4.57 -7.51 18.70
CA ALA A 34 5.73 -7.33 17.82
C ALA A 34 6.90 -8.30 18.09
N PRO A 35 7.25 -8.64 19.35
CA PRO A 35 8.28 -9.64 19.63
C PRO A 35 7.95 -11.05 19.11
N ASN A 36 6.67 -11.41 18.96
CA ASN A 36 6.26 -12.73 18.42
C ASN A 36 6.57 -12.87 16.92
N PHE A 37 6.89 -11.77 16.24
CA PHE A 37 7.24 -11.71 14.82
C PHE A 37 8.68 -11.24 14.58
N ASP A 38 9.49 -11.16 15.64
CA ASP A 38 10.83 -10.59 15.64
C ASP A 38 10.85 -9.15 15.09
N MET A 39 9.80 -8.38 15.38
CA MET A 39 9.67 -6.98 14.98
C MET A 39 9.87 -6.04 16.16
N GLU A 40 10.56 -4.94 15.92
CA GLU A 40 10.62 -3.79 16.82
C GLU A 40 9.35 -2.96 16.70
N TYR A 41 8.91 -2.32 17.79
CA TYR A 41 7.70 -1.50 17.81
C TYR A 41 7.96 -0.06 18.26
N GLN A 42 7.36 0.89 17.55
CA GLN A 42 7.36 2.32 17.89
C GLN A 42 5.97 2.92 17.72
N GLU A 43 5.39 3.47 18.79
CA GLU A 43 4.03 4.02 18.75
C GLU A 43 3.91 5.29 17.90
N LYS A 44 4.90 6.19 17.97
CA LYS A 44 4.93 7.44 17.22
C LYS A 44 6.30 7.66 16.62
N VAL A 45 6.32 8.00 15.34
CA VAL A 45 7.51 8.40 14.60
C VAL A 45 7.27 9.75 13.94
N HIS A 46 8.34 10.49 13.74
CA HIS A 46 8.26 11.76 13.03
C HIS A 46 8.05 11.48 11.53
N PRO A 47 6.93 11.92 10.92
CA PRO A 47 6.58 11.53 9.55
C PRO A 47 7.62 11.96 8.53
N GLN A 48 8.24 13.13 8.70
CA GLN A 48 9.32 13.55 7.79
C GLN A 48 10.45 12.53 7.79
N THR A 49 10.95 12.10 8.95
CA THR A 49 12.09 11.15 8.98
C THR A 49 11.71 9.77 8.47
N PHE A 50 10.45 9.37 8.62
CA PHE A 50 9.98 8.04 8.24
C PHE A 50 9.57 7.93 6.76
N LEU A 51 9.00 9.02 6.20
CA LEU A 51 8.50 9.07 4.82
C LEU A 51 9.46 9.77 3.85
N ASP A 52 10.53 10.41 4.33
CA ASP A 52 11.56 11.07 3.49
C ASP A 52 12.59 10.05 2.98
N ASP A 53 12.11 9.01 2.31
CA ASP A 53 12.92 7.93 1.73
C ASP A 53 13.32 8.20 0.26
N HIS A 54 13.19 9.46 -0.19
CA HIS A 54 13.35 9.90 -1.59
C HIS A 54 12.30 9.37 -2.59
N LEU A 55 11.40 8.48 -2.18
CA LEU A 55 10.35 7.93 -3.04
C LEU A 55 9.02 8.66 -2.80
N ASN A 56 8.50 9.27 -3.86
CA ASN A 56 7.22 9.97 -3.82
C ASN A 56 6.09 9.00 -4.13
N TYR A 57 5.80 8.10 -3.18
CA TYR A 57 4.60 7.26 -3.27
C TYR A 57 3.35 8.14 -3.39
N GLN A 58 2.48 7.82 -4.32
CA GLN A 58 1.19 8.45 -4.56
C GLN A 58 0.31 8.45 -3.32
N LEU A 59 0.37 7.39 -2.52
CA LEU A 59 -0.30 7.35 -1.21
C LEU A 59 0.15 8.52 -0.32
N TYR A 60 1.43 8.86 -0.36
CA TYR A 60 2.00 9.93 0.45
C TYR A 60 1.64 11.31 -0.08
N GLU A 61 1.16 11.44 -1.31
CA GLU A 61 0.64 12.69 -1.86
C GLU A 61 -0.81 12.96 -1.45
N LEU A 62 -1.53 11.94 -0.95
CA LEU A 62 -2.91 12.09 -0.53
C LEU A 62 -3.06 12.95 0.73
N GLY A 63 -4.02 13.87 0.65
CA GLY A 63 -4.44 14.70 1.76
C GLY A 63 -3.34 15.58 2.36
N GLU A 64 -3.63 16.14 3.52
CA GLU A 64 -2.74 16.97 4.33
C GLU A 64 -2.65 16.41 5.77
N LYS A 65 -1.81 17.04 6.62
CA LYS A 65 -1.63 16.68 8.04
C LYS A 65 -1.39 15.18 8.26
N ARG A 66 -0.42 14.67 7.52
CA ARG A 66 -0.07 13.26 7.50
C ARG A 66 0.60 12.85 8.82
N SER A 67 0.32 11.65 9.29
CA SER A 67 1.02 11.06 10.43
C SER A 67 1.26 9.57 10.26
N VAL A 68 2.38 9.11 10.81
CA VAL A 68 2.74 7.70 10.91
C VAL A 68 2.76 7.30 12.38
N SER A 69 2.15 6.16 12.70
CA SER A 69 2.08 5.63 14.06
C SER A 69 2.08 4.10 14.05
N HIS A 70 2.33 3.51 15.22
CA HIS A 70 2.27 2.07 15.43
C HIS A 70 3.15 1.27 14.46
N VAL A 71 4.38 1.74 14.25
CA VAL A 71 5.33 1.08 13.37
C VAL A 71 5.82 -0.20 14.02
N MET A 72 5.62 -1.32 13.31
CA MET A 72 6.31 -2.57 13.50
C MET A 72 7.34 -2.73 12.40
N GLU A 73 8.60 -2.98 12.74
CA GLU A 73 9.69 -3.05 11.78
C GLU A 73 10.61 -4.24 12.05
N LYS A 74 11.08 -4.89 10.98
CA LYS A 74 12.22 -5.81 11.05
C LYS A 74 13.13 -5.67 9.84
N GLN A 75 14.40 -6.03 10.05
CA GLN A 75 15.40 -6.18 9.02
C GLN A 75 15.82 -7.65 8.93
N GLU A 76 15.65 -8.28 7.77
CA GLU A 76 16.12 -9.64 7.47
C GLU A 76 17.12 -9.59 6.33
N GLY A 77 18.41 -9.63 6.66
CA GLY A 77 19.47 -9.45 5.66
C GLY A 77 19.38 -8.06 5.02
N ASP A 78 19.17 -8.01 3.71
CA ASP A 78 19.00 -6.76 2.95
C ASP A 78 17.52 -6.32 2.83
N THR A 79 16.58 -7.18 3.25
CA THR A 79 15.15 -6.91 3.17
C THR A 79 14.67 -6.22 4.45
N ARG A 80 14.09 -5.03 4.32
CA ARG A 80 13.40 -4.31 5.40
C ARG A 80 11.91 -4.47 5.24
N ILE A 81 11.22 -4.83 6.32
CA ILE A 81 9.76 -4.97 6.35
C ILE A 81 9.21 -4.06 7.45
N GLN A 82 8.27 -3.19 7.08
CA GLN A 82 7.64 -2.25 7.99
C GLN A 82 6.12 -2.34 7.85
N VAL A 83 5.40 -2.39 8.96
CA VAL A 83 3.93 -2.26 8.98
C VAL A 83 3.55 -1.15 9.93
N PHE A 84 2.70 -0.23 9.49
CA PHE A 84 2.40 0.98 10.25
C PHE A 84 1.03 1.54 9.88
N ASP A 85 0.52 2.42 10.74
CA ASP A 85 -0.65 3.22 10.41
C ASP A 85 -0.24 4.51 9.75
N TYR A 86 -0.79 4.73 8.55
CA TYR A 86 -0.74 6.00 7.85
C TYR A 86 -2.08 6.72 8.00
N HIS A 87 -2.04 7.97 8.45
CA HIS A 87 -3.21 8.82 8.56
C HIS A 87 -3.03 10.10 7.75
N TYR A 88 -4.11 10.54 7.09
CA TYR A 88 -4.17 11.83 6.40
C TYR A 88 -5.57 12.44 6.50
N GLU A 89 -5.64 13.77 6.36
CA GLU A 89 -6.89 14.53 6.29
C GLU A 89 -7.16 14.97 4.84
N GLU A 90 -8.40 14.78 4.36
CA GLU A 90 -8.82 15.26 3.04
C GLU A 90 -9.99 16.23 3.17
N LYS A 91 -9.89 17.39 2.50
CA LYS A 91 -10.98 18.37 2.45
C LYS A 91 -11.96 18.00 1.34
N LYS A 92 -13.17 17.61 1.74
CA LYS A 92 -14.28 17.37 0.81
C LYS A 92 -15.16 18.60 0.71
N ARG A 93 -15.36 19.07 -0.53
CA ARG A 93 -16.24 20.20 -0.83
C ARG A 93 -17.55 19.68 -1.38
N TYR A 94 -18.64 20.12 -0.79
CA TYR A 94 -19.98 19.75 -1.19
C TYR A 94 -20.77 20.98 -1.63
N LEU A 95 -21.58 20.81 -2.67
CA LEU A 95 -22.60 21.77 -3.04
C LEU A 95 -23.83 21.52 -2.17
N MET A 96 -24.33 22.56 -1.52
CA MET A 96 -25.53 22.52 -0.69
C MET A 96 -26.50 23.59 -1.18
N ASP A 97 -27.80 23.41 -0.92
CA ASP A 97 -28.79 24.43 -1.26
C ASP A 97 -28.58 25.66 -0.36
N GLY A 98 -28.04 26.74 -0.93
CA GLY A 98 -27.65 27.96 -0.20
C GLY A 98 -26.14 28.21 -0.05
N GLY A 99 -25.25 27.34 -0.55
CA GLY A 99 -23.80 27.63 -0.54
C GLY A 99 -22.86 26.44 -0.79
N LYS A 100 -21.56 26.68 -0.60
CA LYS A 100 -20.53 25.64 -0.59
C LYS A 100 -20.22 25.25 0.85
N GLY A 101 -20.29 23.96 1.17
CA GLY A 101 -19.82 23.41 2.44
C GLY A 101 -18.45 22.75 2.28
N GLU A 102 -17.64 22.78 3.34
CA GLU A 102 -16.36 22.07 3.43
C GLU A 102 -16.41 21.15 4.66
N ALA A 103 -16.08 19.88 4.47
CA ALA A 103 -15.92 18.91 5.54
C ALA A 103 -14.53 18.29 5.46
N THR A 104 -13.95 17.94 6.60
CA THR A 104 -12.67 17.24 6.65
C THR A 104 -12.94 15.77 6.90
N GLY A 105 -12.54 14.90 5.96
CA GLY A 105 -12.47 13.46 6.16
C GLY A 105 -11.14 13.09 6.81
N HIS A 106 -11.19 12.18 7.78
CA HIS A 106 -10.01 11.58 8.39
C HIS A 106 -9.87 10.15 7.88
N PHE A 107 -8.70 9.83 7.32
CA PHE A 107 -8.42 8.52 6.73
C PHE A 107 -7.26 7.89 7.48
N ARG A 108 -7.42 6.63 7.89
CA ARG A 108 -6.37 5.83 8.52
C ARG A 108 -6.30 4.49 7.83
N GLN A 109 -5.11 4.07 7.44
CA GLN A 109 -4.85 2.85 6.70
C GLN A 109 -3.63 2.14 7.29
N ALA A 110 -3.66 0.80 7.29
CA ALA A 110 -2.49 0.00 7.61
C ALA A 110 -1.67 -0.14 6.33
N VAL A 111 -0.38 0.17 6.41
CA VAL A 111 0.54 0.12 5.26
C VAL A 111 1.63 -0.90 5.59
N CYS A 112 1.89 -1.84 4.69
CA CYS A 112 3.08 -2.66 4.71
C CYS A 112 4.04 -2.14 3.63
N ARG A 113 5.23 -1.71 4.05
CA ARG A 113 6.33 -1.34 3.15
C ARG A 113 7.39 -2.43 3.17
N ILE A 114 7.86 -2.82 2.00
CA ILE A 114 8.99 -3.73 1.85
C ILE A 114 10.04 -3.08 0.96
N VAL A 115 11.26 -3.03 1.48
CA VAL A 115 12.44 -2.52 0.80
C VAL A 115 13.40 -3.68 0.61
N ASP A 116 13.72 -4.04 -0.63
CA ASP A 116 14.71 -5.07 -0.91
C ASP A 116 15.48 -4.71 -2.19
N PRO A 117 16.78 -4.35 -2.09
CA PRO A 117 17.57 -3.94 -3.24
C PRO A 117 17.80 -5.07 -4.26
N LYS A 118 17.45 -6.32 -3.93
CA LYS A 118 17.54 -7.48 -4.84
C LYS A 118 16.24 -7.74 -5.60
N MET A 119 15.15 -7.04 -5.27
CA MET A 119 13.89 -7.15 -5.99
C MET A 119 13.98 -6.42 -7.34
N ASP A 120 13.78 -7.17 -8.42
CA ASP A 120 13.58 -6.63 -9.77
C ASP A 120 12.12 -6.17 -9.93
N LEU A 121 11.75 -5.15 -9.15
CA LEU A 121 10.41 -4.59 -9.09
C LEU A 121 10.24 -3.55 -10.21
N PRO A 122 9.19 -3.64 -11.05
CA PRO A 122 8.83 -2.53 -11.92
C PRO A 122 8.30 -1.35 -11.10
N ASP A 123 8.37 -0.15 -11.68
CA ASP A 123 7.57 0.97 -11.19
C ASP A 123 6.11 0.76 -11.64
N PHE A 124 5.17 0.78 -10.70
CA PHE A 124 3.74 0.61 -11.02
C PHE A 124 2.84 1.15 -9.91
N LEU A 125 1.58 1.39 -10.27
CA LEU A 125 0.48 1.69 -9.36
C LEU A 125 -0.69 0.75 -9.67
N MET A 126 -1.13 0.00 -8.66
CA MET A 126 -2.34 -0.81 -8.72
C MET A 126 -3.31 -0.34 -7.65
N ARG A 127 -4.54 -0.03 -8.03
CA ARG A 127 -5.59 0.40 -7.10
C ARG A 127 -6.93 -0.24 -7.45
N PRO A 128 -7.81 -0.50 -6.46
CA PRO A 128 -9.18 -0.88 -6.74
C PRO A 128 -9.89 0.18 -7.58
N GLU A 129 -10.78 -0.23 -8.48
CA GLU A 129 -11.52 0.67 -9.39
C GLU A 129 -12.34 1.73 -8.61
N ASP A 130 -12.82 1.42 -7.41
CA ASP A 130 -13.60 2.35 -6.59
C ASP A 130 -12.76 3.46 -5.90
N LEU A 131 -11.42 3.41 -5.97
CA LEU A 131 -10.52 4.40 -5.34
C LEU A 131 -10.04 5.51 -6.31
N LEU A 132 -10.76 5.74 -7.42
CA LEU A 132 -10.31 6.60 -8.51
C LEU A 132 -10.25 8.11 -8.22
N GLU A 133 -10.90 8.62 -7.16
CA GLU A 133 -11.25 10.05 -7.12
C GLU A 133 -10.07 11.04 -6.94
N ASN A 134 -8.92 10.64 -6.37
CA ASN A 134 -7.95 11.65 -5.87
C ASN A 134 -6.45 11.44 -6.16
N ILE A 135 -6.06 10.40 -6.92
CA ILE A 135 -4.63 10.16 -7.24
C ILE A 135 -4.38 10.57 -8.70
N TRP A 136 -3.88 11.79 -8.88
CA TRP A 136 -3.64 12.41 -10.19
C TRP A 136 -2.16 12.41 -10.60
N SER A 137 -1.30 11.95 -9.68
CA SER A 137 0.15 12.18 -9.55
C SER A 137 1.17 11.28 -10.26
N PHE A 138 0.84 10.16 -10.93
CA PHE A 138 1.89 9.28 -11.50
C PHE A 138 1.60 8.63 -12.85
N LEU A 139 2.69 8.08 -13.38
CA LEU A 139 3.08 7.75 -14.75
C LEU A 139 2.15 6.84 -15.57
N ASP A 140 2.12 7.17 -16.86
CA ASP A 140 1.36 6.58 -17.97
C ASP A 140 -0.09 6.21 -17.63
N ARG A 141 -1.04 7.04 -18.07
CA ARG A 141 -2.49 6.92 -17.77
C ARG A 141 -3.15 5.70 -18.41
N THR A 142 -2.37 4.85 -19.05
CA THR A 142 -2.88 3.71 -19.80
C THR A 142 -3.00 2.55 -18.84
N ASP A 143 -4.24 2.12 -18.63
CA ASP A 143 -4.53 0.92 -17.86
C ASP A 143 -3.93 -0.32 -18.54
N ILE A 144 -3.31 -1.18 -17.74
CA ILE A 144 -2.67 -2.41 -18.18
C ILE A 144 -3.65 -3.54 -17.92
N ASP A 145 -4.51 -3.79 -18.91
CA ASP A 145 -5.49 -4.85 -18.84
C ASP A 145 -4.90 -6.24 -19.11
N PHE A 146 -5.40 -7.26 -18.41
CA PHE A 146 -5.06 -8.66 -18.64
C PHE A 146 -6.25 -9.41 -19.25
N SER A 147 -6.24 -9.61 -20.57
CA SER A 147 -7.35 -10.25 -21.29
C SER A 147 -7.67 -11.68 -20.82
N GLN A 148 -6.68 -12.40 -20.30
CA GLN A 148 -6.86 -13.73 -19.70
C GLN A 148 -7.43 -13.69 -18.27
N TYR A 149 -7.42 -12.50 -17.64
CA TYR A 149 -7.85 -12.25 -16.26
C TYR A 149 -8.86 -11.09 -16.22
N PRO A 150 -10.04 -11.24 -16.85
CA PRO A 150 -11.02 -10.15 -16.95
C PRO A 150 -11.62 -9.75 -15.60
N ARG A 151 -11.57 -10.63 -14.58
CA ARG A 151 -12.02 -10.29 -13.23
C ARG A 151 -11.01 -9.37 -12.56
N PHE A 152 -9.70 -9.62 -12.69
CA PHE A 152 -8.65 -8.71 -12.23
C PHE A 152 -8.80 -7.32 -12.86
N SER A 153 -8.88 -7.24 -14.19
CA SER A 153 -9.05 -5.97 -14.93
C SER A 153 -10.33 -5.20 -14.56
N LYS A 154 -11.34 -5.89 -14.03
CA LYS A 154 -12.55 -5.25 -13.50
C LYS A 154 -12.40 -4.77 -12.06
N LEU A 155 -11.56 -5.43 -11.27
CA LEU A 155 -11.37 -5.07 -9.86
C LEU A 155 -10.35 -3.96 -9.68
N TYR A 156 -9.37 -3.88 -10.58
CA TYR A 156 -8.19 -3.04 -10.41
C TYR A 156 -7.87 -2.24 -11.66
N HIS A 157 -7.40 -1.02 -11.43
CA HIS A 157 -6.66 -0.22 -12.39
C HIS A 157 -5.17 -0.38 -12.12
N LEU A 158 -4.41 -0.83 -13.12
CA LEU A 158 -2.97 -1.04 -13.03
C LEU A 158 -2.26 -0.18 -14.08
N SER A 159 -1.31 0.65 -13.65
CA SER A 159 -0.57 1.53 -14.57
C SER A 159 0.91 1.61 -14.22
N GLY A 160 1.72 2.04 -15.18
CA GLY A 160 3.15 2.29 -14.98
C GLY A 160 3.92 2.38 -16.30
N PRO A 161 5.17 2.86 -16.27
CA PRO A 161 5.92 3.23 -17.46
C PRO A 161 6.43 2.04 -18.31
N GLU A 162 6.63 0.87 -17.71
CA GLU A 162 7.20 -0.31 -18.39
C GLU A 162 6.22 -1.49 -18.41
N GLU A 163 5.17 -1.39 -19.23
CA GLU A 163 4.09 -2.40 -19.34
C GLU A 163 4.62 -3.85 -19.47
N ALA A 164 5.66 -4.06 -20.28
CA ALA A 164 6.24 -5.40 -20.46
C ALA A 164 6.88 -5.96 -19.18
N HIS A 165 7.49 -5.13 -18.34
CA HIS A 165 8.04 -5.55 -17.05
C HIS A 165 6.91 -5.79 -16.04
N ILE A 166 5.93 -4.89 -16.00
CA ILE A 166 4.73 -5.01 -15.16
C ILE A 166 3.99 -6.31 -15.47
N ARG A 167 3.73 -6.64 -16.74
CA ARG A 167 3.05 -7.90 -17.12
C ARG A 167 3.82 -9.16 -16.74
N ARG A 168 5.16 -9.13 -16.76
CA ARG A 168 5.98 -10.26 -16.28
C ARG A 168 5.91 -10.41 -14.77
N PHE A 169 5.82 -9.29 -14.07
CA PHE A 169 5.76 -9.22 -12.63
C PHE A 169 4.40 -9.69 -12.08
N PHE A 170 3.30 -9.18 -12.66
CA PHE A 170 1.92 -9.63 -12.43
C PHE A 170 1.64 -10.96 -13.14
N ASN A 171 2.30 -12.01 -12.67
CA ASN A 171 2.11 -13.36 -13.17
C ASN A 171 0.79 -13.98 -12.69
N ASP A 172 0.43 -15.12 -13.27
CA ASP A 172 -0.79 -15.88 -12.99
C ASP A 172 -1.08 -16.06 -11.50
N GLN A 173 -0.07 -16.41 -10.69
CA GLN A 173 -0.27 -16.66 -9.26
C GLN A 173 -0.67 -15.38 -8.51
N LEU A 174 -0.03 -14.27 -8.82
CA LEU A 174 -0.34 -12.98 -8.20
C LEU A 174 -1.71 -12.46 -8.65
N LEU A 175 -2.03 -12.58 -9.94
CA LEU A 175 -3.33 -12.17 -10.48
C LEU A 175 -4.48 -12.96 -9.83
N TYR A 176 -4.38 -14.29 -9.75
CA TYR A 176 -5.39 -15.10 -9.07
C TYR A 176 -5.55 -14.73 -7.59
N PHE A 177 -4.44 -14.53 -6.90
CA PHE A 177 -4.49 -14.12 -5.49
C PHE A 177 -5.23 -12.80 -5.29
N LEU A 178 -4.97 -11.80 -6.14
CA LEU A 178 -5.60 -10.48 -6.10
C LEU A 178 -7.08 -10.51 -6.51
N GLU A 179 -7.47 -11.41 -7.41
CA GLU A 179 -8.88 -11.65 -7.73
C GLU A 179 -9.64 -12.23 -6.54
N ASP A 180 -9.04 -13.20 -5.83
CA ASP A 180 -9.67 -13.87 -4.68
C ASP A 180 -9.67 -13.03 -3.41
N HIS A 181 -8.73 -12.09 -3.29
CA HIS A 181 -8.63 -11.16 -2.17
C HIS A 181 -8.69 -9.72 -2.71
N PRO A 182 -9.86 -9.22 -3.14
CA PRO A 182 -9.99 -7.89 -3.72
C PRO A 182 -9.77 -6.78 -2.68
N GLY A 183 -9.38 -5.59 -3.14
CA GLY A 183 -9.39 -4.36 -2.34
C GLY A 183 -8.03 -3.81 -1.94
N TRP A 184 -6.94 -4.38 -2.44
CA TRP A 184 -5.59 -3.93 -2.11
C TRP A 184 -5.11 -2.77 -3.00
N TYR A 185 -4.41 -1.83 -2.39
CA TYR A 185 -3.60 -0.86 -3.13
C TYR A 185 -2.14 -1.29 -3.08
N LEU A 186 -1.48 -1.34 -4.24
CA LEU A 186 -0.04 -1.62 -4.33
C LEU A 186 0.62 -0.52 -5.15
N GLU A 187 1.76 -0.05 -4.67
CA GLU A 187 2.59 0.90 -5.40
C GLU A 187 4.05 0.46 -5.30
N GLY A 188 4.69 0.28 -6.45
CA GLY A 188 6.09 -0.09 -6.58
C GLY A 188 6.90 1.07 -7.15
N LEU A 189 8.01 1.41 -6.50
CA LEU A 189 8.93 2.46 -6.91
C LEU A 189 10.37 2.07 -6.59
N ALA A 190 11.27 2.13 -7.57
CA ALA A 190 12.73 2.03 -7.39
C ALA A 190 13.21 0.81 -6.56
N GLY A 191 12.57 -0.35 -6.73
CA GLY A 191 12.92 -1.59 -6.01
C GLY A 191 12.25 -1.75 -4.64
N GLU A 192 11.35 -0.84 -4.28
CA GLU A 192 10.56 -0.88 -3.05
C GLU A 192 9.07 -0.87 -3.37
N PHE A 193 8.26 -1.41 -2.47
CA PHE A 193 6.81 -1.29 -2.62
C PHE A 193 6.09 -1.06 -1.31
N ILE A 194 4.90 -0.48 -1.43
CA ILE A 194 3.91 -0.39 -0.38
C ILE A 194 2.66 -1.16 -0.75
N LEU A 195 2.02 -1.74 0.26
CA LEU A 195 0.75 -2.44 0.22
C LEU A 195 -0.17 -1.82 1.27
N VAL A 196 -1.43 -1.56 0.93
CA VAL A 196 -2.45 -0.95 1.81
C VAL A 196 -3.74 -1.74 1.77
#